data_AF-A0A940GYD3-F1
#
_entry.id   AF-A0A940GYD3-F1
#
_cell.length_a   1.000
_cell.length_b   1.000
_cell.length_c   1.000
_cell.angle_alpha   90.00
_cell.angle_beta   90.00
_cell.angle_gamma   90.00
#
_symmetry.space_group_name_H-M   'P 1'
#
loop_
_entity.id
_entity.type
_entity.pdbx_description
1 polymer ?
#
loop_
_entity_poly.entity_id
_entity_poly.type
_entity_poly.pdbx_seq_one_letter_code
_entity_poly.pdbx_strand_id
1 'polypeptide(L)'
;MRSKLLWIALAAIVLVAAGWWFLVRAEDDAPPTVQTVEVVHTYPHDPLAFTQGLFFEDGALFEGTGEEGTSGIRKVKLDTGEVLAQRELPLPYFGEGIVGWKDKLYQLSWKDQKGFIYNRADFTPKGEFPYPGEGWGLTHDGKSVIMSDGTPELRFLDPETLKQQRTLKVTANGCPVEELNELEWIDGEIWANIWRTDLIARIDPTTGKVKGFVDVAALGPANPDVDEVPNGIAYDAAAKRIFVTGKMWPELYEVRVSSKPPTGAASDQAAALMRCPAN
;
A
#
# COMPACT_ATOMS: atom_id res chain seq x y z
N MET A 1 35.23 -41.96 -23.98
CA MET A 1 35.00 -41.63 -22.55
C MET A 1 34.57 -40.17 -22.33
N ARG A 2 35.24 -39.16 -22.91
CA ARG A 2 34.92 -37.73 -22.72
C ARG A 2 33.49 -37.30 -23.12
N SER A 3 32.91 -37.88 -24.17
CA SER A 3 31.53 -37.54 -24.59
C SER A 3 30.46 -38.04 -23.62
N LYS A 4 30.63 -39.21 -23.01
CA LYS A 4 29.69 -39.75 -22.02
C LYS A 4 29.65 -38.91 -20.74
N LEU A 5 30.80 -38.39 -20.28
CA LEU A 5 30.84 -37.46 -19.14
C LEU A 5 30.14 -36.13 -19.45
N LEU A 6 30.25 -35.62 -20.68
CA LEU A 6 29.58 -34.39 -21.09
C LEU A 6 28.05 -34.52 -21.06
N TRP A 7 27.51 -35.65 -21.55
CA TRP A 7 26.08 -35.94 -21.51
C TRP A 7 25.54 -36.15 -20.09
N ILE A 8 26.33 -36.78 -19.22
CA ILE A 8 25.96 -36.94 -17.79
C ILE A 8 25.94 -35.59 -17.08
N ALA A 9 26.92 -34.71 -17.33
CA ALA A 9 26.96 -33.37 -16.77
C ALA A 9 25.78 -32.51 -17.26
N LEU A 10 25.44 -32.58 -18.55
CA LEU A 10 24.30 -31.86 -19.12
C LEU A 10 22.96 -32.36 -18.55
N ALA A 11 22.79 -33.69 -18.41
CA ALA A 11 21.60 -34.27 -17.79
C ALA A 11 21.48 -33.88 -16.30
N ALA A 12 22.59 -33.82 -15.56
CA ALA A 12 22.58 -33.35 -14.17
C ALA A 12 22.19 -31.86 -14.07
N ILE A 13 22.69 -31.00 -14.96
CA ILE A 13 22.31 -29.57 -15.00
C ILE A 13 20.82 -29.41 -15.31
N VAL A 14 20.28 -30.16 -16.27
CA VAL A 14 18.84 -30.11 -16.61
C VAL A 14 17.98 -30.61 -15.44
N LEU A 15 18.39 -31.67 -14.75
CA LEU A 15 17.67 -32.19 -13.58
C LEU A 15 17.71 -31.23 -12.39
N VAL A 16 18.84 -30.57 -12.15
CA VAL A 16 18.97 -29.53 -11.11
C VAL A 16 18.12 -28.31 -11.48
N ALA A 17 18.17 -27.86 -12.74
CA ALA A 17 17.36 -26.74 -13.22
C ALA A 17 15.85 -27.06 -13.12
N ALA A 18 15.44 -28.27 -13.51
CA ALA A 18 14.06 -28.72 -13.37
C ALA A 18 13.64 -28.81 -11.90
N GLY A 19 14.47 -29.39 -11.04
CA GLY A 19 14.21 -29.47 -9.59
C GLY A 19 14.07 -28.09 -8.94
N TRP A 20 14.93 -27.14 -9.31
CA TRP A 20 14.80 -25.74 -8.90
C TRP A 20 13.51 -25.09 -9.44
N TRP A 21 13.16 -25.34 -10.70
CA TRP A 21 11.93 -24.81 -11.28
C TRP A 21 10.67 -25.34 -10.59
N PHE A 22 10.66 -26.63 -10.22
CA PHE A 22 9.56 -27.24 -9.46
C PHE A 22 9.46 -26.71 -8.03
N LEU A 23 10.59 -26.54 -7.33
CA LEU A 23 10.60 -25.99 -5.96
C LEU A 23 10.13 -24.54 -5.92
N VAL A 24 10.62 -23.68 -6.82
CA VAL A 24 10.19 -22.28 -6.91
C VAL A 24 8.69 -22.19 -7.18
N ARG A 25 8.15 -23.01 -8.09
CA ARG A 25 6.70 -23.03 -8.35
C ARG A 25 5.86 -23.53 -7.18
N ALA A 26 6.37 -24.50 -6.41
CA ALA A 26 5.65 -25.02 -5.25
C ALA A 26 5.55 -23.99 -4.11
N GLU A 27 6.56 -23.12 -3.97
CA GLU A 27 6.56 -22.01 -3.00
C GLU A 27 5.59 -20.89 -3.42
N ASP A 28 5.46 -20.62 -4.73
CA ASP A 28 4.52 -19.63 -5.32
C ASP A 28 3.03 -20.03 -5.24
N ASP A 29 2.72 -21.30 -4.94
CA ASP A 29 1.36 -21.84 -4.87
C ASP A 29 0.90 -22.17 -3.43
N ALA A 30 1.74 -21.91 -2.43
CA ALA A 30 1.32 -21.99 -1.03
C ALA A 30 0.33 -20.86 -0.71
N PRO A 31 -0.71 -21.11 0.12
CA PRO A 31 -1.64 -20.06 0.51
C PRO A 31 -0.90 -18.98 1.31
N PRO A 32 -1.23 -17.68 1.10
CA PRO A 32 -0.62 -16.58 1.83
C PRO A 32 -0.77 -16.74 3.35
N THR A 33 0.32 -16.53 4.08
CA THR A 33 0.32 -16.55 5.55
C THR A 33 0.05 -15.16 6.12
N VAL A 34 -0.44 -15.12 7.36
CA VAL A 34 -0.61 -13.88 8.13
C VAL A 34 0.56 -13.71 9.10
N GLN A 35 1.14 -12.51 9.16
CA GLN A 35 2.24 -12.14 10.04
C GLN A 35 1.82 -10.95 10.91
N THR A 36 2.26 -10.89 12.17
CA THR A 36 1.98 -9.74 13.05
C THR A 36 3.03 -8.65 12.90
N VAL A 37 2.81 -7.51 13.54
CA VAL A 37 3.82 -6.46 13.71
C VAL A 37 4.35 -6.37 15.14
N GLU A 38 5.59 -5.90 15.26
CA GLU A 38 6.17 -5.40 16.51
C GLU A 38 6.35 -3.88 16.40
N VAL A 39 5.83 -3.15 17.39
CA VAL A 39 6.03 -1.70 17.50
C VAL A 39 7.48 -1.42 17.90
N VAL A 40 8.18 -0.68 17.06
CA VAL A 40 9.53 -0.17 17.32
C VAL A 40 9.46 1.17 18.03
N HIS A 41 8.58 2.05 17.55
CA HIS A 41 8.37 3.38 18.11
C HIS A 41 6.93 3.84 17.84
N THR A 42 6.33 4.52 18.81
CA THR A 42 5.08 5.28 18.64
C THR A 42 5.34 6.78 18.54
N TYR A 43 4.74 7.44 17.57
CA TYR A 43 4.82 8.89 17.33
C TYR A 43 3.43 9.53 17.48
N PRO A 44 3.33 10.82 17.83
CA PRO A 44 2.06 11.53 17.84
C PRO A 44 1.47 11.62 16.43
N HIS A 45 0.16 11.39 16.30
CA HIS A 45 -0.60 11.65 15.09
C HIS A 45 -1.83 12.50 15.42
N ASP A 46 -2.31 13.28 14.46
CA ASP A 46 -3.44 14.18 14.65
C ASP A 46 -4.76 13.38 14.66
N PRO A 47 -5.48 13.30 15.79
CA PRO A 47 -6.71 12.51 15.88
C PRO A 47 -7.88 13.12 15.11
N LEU A 48 -7.75 14.31 14.52
CA LEU A 48 -8.76 14.88 13.63
C LEU A 48 -8.54 14.54 12.16
N ALA A 49 -7.46 13.82 11.85
CA ALA A 49 -7.06 13.56 10.49
C ALA A 49 -7.69 12.29 9.93
N PHE A 50 -8.56 12.45 8.95
CA PHE A 50 -9.08 11.31 8.20
C PHE A 50 -8.06 10.86 7.15
N THR A 51 -7.02 10.14 7.57
CA THR A 51 -5.88 9.74 6.72
C THR A 51 -6.33 8.90 5.52
N GLN A 52 -6.02 9.36 4.31
CA GLN A 52 -6.37 8.69 3.04
C GLN A 52 -5.16 8.44 2.12
N GLY A 53 -4.02 9.03 2.43
CA GLY A 53 -2.75 8.70 1.79
C GLY A 53 -1.59 9.10 2.68
N LEU A 54 -0.52 8.32 2.71
CA LEU A 54 0.64 8.59 3.53
C LEU A 54 1.91 8.19 2.77
N PHE A 55 2.95 9.01 2.81
CA PHE A 55 4.28 8.57 2.39
C PHE A 55 5.37 9.30 3.18
N PHE A 56 6.57 8.73 3.23
CA PHE A 56 7.70 9.30 3.93
C PHE A 56 8.80 9.71 2.96
N GLU A 57 9.18 10.98 2.96
CA GLU A 57 10.29 11.46 2.13
C GLU A 57 10.97 12.68 2.75
N ASP A 58 12.28 12.82 2.50
CA ASP A 58 13.08 13.97 2.97
C ASP A 58 12.98 14.22 4.48
N GLY A 59 12.85 13.15 5.28
CA GLY A 59 12.76 13.22 6.74
C GLY A 59 11.40 13.66 7.29
N ALA A 60 10.37 13.75 6.46
CA ALA A 60 9.03 14.15 6.84
C ALA A 60 7.98 13.19 6.30
N LEU A 61 6.81 13.17 6.95
CA LEU A 61 5.62 12.54 6.43
C LEU A 61 4.90 13.52 5.51
N PHE A 62 4.34 13.00 4.44
CA PHE A 62 3.34 13.67 3.62
C PHE A 62 2.05 12.89 3.77
N GLU A 63 0.95 13.61 3.96
CA GLU A 63 -0.33 12.98 4.24
C GLU A 63 -1.47 13.67 3.48
N GLY A 64 -2.33 12.85 2.88
CA GLY A 64 -3.60 13.25 2.30
C GLY A 64 -4.72 12.97 3.28
N THR A 65 -5.56 13.96 3.53
CA THR A 65 -6.74 13.83 4.40
C THR A 65 -8.03 13.89 3.58
N GLY A 66 -9.02 13.11 4.01
CA GLY A 66 -10.40 13.17 3.54
C GLY A 66 -11.28 14.07 4.41
N GLU A 67 -12.60 13.90 4.26
CA GLU A 67 -13.72 14.62 4.89
C GLU A 67 -14.11 15.95 4.23
N GLU A 68 -15.43 16.20 4.17
CA GLU A 68 -15.98 17.39 3.51
C GLU A 68 -15.52 18.66 4.25
N GLY A 69 -14.82 19.55 3.54
CA GLY A 69 -14.31 20.80 4.10
C GLY A 69 -13.04 20.66 4.96
N THR A 70 -12.51 19.46 5.14
CA THR A 70 -11.21 19.23 5.83
C THR A 70 -10.22 18.41 5.01
N SER A 71 -10.62 17.99 3.81
CA SER A 71 -9.76 17.34 2.83
C SER A 71 -8.59 18.24 2.42
N GLY A 72 -7.41 17.64 2.25
CA GLY A 72 -6.22 18.40 1.88
C GLY A 72 -4.95 17.57 1.83
N ILE A 73 -3.82 18.25 1.74
CA ILE A 73 -2.49 17.68 1.86
C ILE A 73 -1.71 18.40 2.94
N ARG A 74 -0.86 17.66 3.65
CA ARG A 74 0.00 18.21 4.71
C ARG A 74 1.37 17.55 4.72
N LYS A 75 2.37 18.33 5.13
CA LYS A 75 3.72 17.87 5.44
C LYS A 75 3.87 17.89 6.95
N VAL A 76 4.23 16.77 7.56
CA VAL A 76 4.22 16.55 9.01
C VAL A 76 5.60 16.14 9.49
N LYS A 77 6.05 16.73 10.59
CA LYS A 77 7.29 16.36 11.26
C LYS A 77 7.07 15.09 12.10
N LEU A 78 7.71 14.00 11.68
CA LEU A 78 7.57 12.65 12.28
C LEU A 78 7.61 12.66 13.81
N ASP A 79 8.64 13.24 14.41
CA ASP A 79 8.88 13.15 15.86
C ASP A 79 7.79 13.80 16.73
N THR A 80 7.03 14.74 16.16
CA THR A 80 6.16 15.64 16.94
C THR A 80 4.71 15.66 16.47
N GLY A 81 4.42 15.19 15.25
CA GLY A 81 3.12 15.39 14.60
C GLY A 81 2.85 16.84 14.15
N GLU A 82 3.83 17.75 14.28
CA GLU A 82 3.69 19.15 13.87
C GLU A 82 3.49 19.27 12.35
N VAL A 83 2.41 19.94 11.94
CA VAL A 83 2.15 20.29 10.54
C VAL A 83 3.08 21.43 10.11
N LEU A 84 4.04 21.11 9.24
CA LEU A 84 5.05 22.04 8.73
C LEU A 84 4.52 22.87 7.54
N ALA A 85 3.62 22.29 6.76
CA ALA A 85 2.94 22.93 5.65
C ALA A 85 1.63 22.20 5.39
N GLN A 86 0.61 22.90 4.92
CA GLN A 86 -0.64 22.29 4.51
C GLN A 86 -1.33 23.07 3.40
N ARG A 87 -2.21 22.39 2.68
CA ARG A 87 -3.09 22.98 1.70
C ARG A 87 -4.43 22.26 1.72
N GLU A 88 -5.49 23.05 1.86
CA GLU A 88 -6.86 22.58 1.74
C GLU A 88 -7.17 22.22 0.28
N LEU A 89 -7.90 21.13 0.11
CA LEU A 89 -8.51 20.76 -1.15
C LEU A 89 -9.79 21.59 -1.33
N PRO A 90 -10.03 22.21 -2.50
CA PRO A 90 -11.23 23.00 -2.71
C PRO A 90 -12.51 22.17 -2.55
N LEU A 91 -13.56 22.77 -1.99
CA LEU A 91 -14.90 22.19 -2.05
C LEU A 91 -15.35 22.03 -3.52
N PRO A 92 -16.11 20.98 -3.85
CA PRO A 92 -16.70 19.96 -2.98
C PRO A 92 -15.88 18.65 -2.90
N TYR A 93 -14.60 18.67 -3.27
CA TYR A 93 -13.83 17.44 -3.46
C TYR A 93 -13.48 16.77 -2.13
N PHE A 94 -13.63 15.44 -2.08
CA PHE A 94 -13.15 14.61 -0.99
C PHE A 94 -11.76 14.06 -1.34
N GLY A 95 -10.74 14.39 -0.54
CA GLY A 95 -9.35 14.02 -0.77
C GLY A 95 -9.06 12.57 -0.44
N GLU A 96 -8.28 11.91 -1.29
CA GLU A 96 -7.88 10.51 -1.13
C GLU A 96 -6.35 10.39 -1.20
N GLY A 97 -5.84 9.26 -1.68
CA GLY A 97 -4.44 8.89 -1.77
C GLY A 97 -3.55 9.92 -2.46
N ILE A 98 -2.32 10.03 -1.95
CA ILE A 98 -1.30 10.95 -2.44
C ILE A 98 -0.01 10.21 -2.76
N VAL A 99 0.80 10.76 -3.67
CA VAL A 99 2.15 10.26 -3.93
C VAL A 99 3.06 11.39 -4.41
N GLY A 100 4.33 11.35 -3.99
CA GLY A 100 5.37 12.20 -4.53
C GLY A 100 5.90 11.67 -5.88
N TRP A 101 6.15 12.54 -6.85
CA TRP A 101 6.89 12.19 -8.06
C TRP A 101 7.79 13.35 -8.49
N LYS A 102 9.09 13.20 -8.27
CA LYS A 102 10.09 14.28 -8.47
C LYS A 102 9.67 15.55 -7.70
N ASP A 103 9.48 16.67 -8.37
CA ASP A 103 9.06 17.94 -7.79
C ASP A 103 7.52 18.08 -7.64
N LYS A 104 6.76 17.06 -8.01
CA LYS A 104 5.30 17.04 -7.97
C LYS A 104 4.78 16.20 -6.81
N LEU A 105 3.59 16.56 -6.33
CA LEU A 105 2.74 15.70 -5.50
C LEU A 105 1.41 15.53 -6.24
N TYR A 106 0.95 14.30 -6.35
CA TYR A 106 -0.36 13.96 -6.90
C TYR A 106 -1.30 13.61 -5.76
N GLN A 107 -2.56 14.05 -5.86
CA GLN A 107 -3.64 13.70 -4.95
C GLN A 107 -4.86 13.25 -5.75
N LEU A 108 -5.50 12.16 -5.32
CA LEU A 108 -6.79 11.72 -5.84
C LEU A 108 -7.94 12.42 -5.12
N SER A 109 -9.09 12.46 -5.78
CA SER A 109 -10.39 12.59 -5.12
C SER A 109 -11.17 11.27 -5.16
N TRP A 110 -12.14 11.12 -4.27
CA TRP A 110 -12.89 9.88 -4.16
C TRP A 110 -13.71 9.53 -5.42
N LYS A 111 -14.75 10.30 -5.72
CA LYS A 111 -15.75 9.98 -6.77
C LYS A 111 -15.75 10.92 -7.96
N ASP A 112 -15.01 12.02 -7.85
CA ASP A 112 -15.09 13.13 -8.81
C ASP A 112 -14.29 12.88 -10.09
N GLN A 113 -13.61 11.74 -10.21
CA GLN A 113 -12.86 11.35 -11.42
C GLN A 113 -11.78 12.39 -11.80
N LYS A 114 -11.22 13.04 -10.78
CA LYS A 114 -10.29 14.15 -10.88
C LYS A 114 -9.19 14.05 -9.83
N GLY A 115 -7.95 14.20 -10.25
CA GLY A 115 -6.80 14.34 -9.37
C GLY A 115 -6.17 15.72 -9.50
N PHE A 116 -5.38 16.07 -8.50
CA PHE A 116 -4.75 17.37 -8.34
C PHE A 116 -3.24 17.22 -8.34
N ILE A 117 -2.56 18.21 -8.93
CA ILE A 117 -1.10 18.26 -9.03
C ILE A 117 -0.61 19.49 -8.29
N TYR A 118 0.33 19.29 -7.38
CA TYR A 118 0.97 20.35 -6.62
C TYR A 118 2.48 20.30 -6.84
N ASN A 119 3.15 21.43 -6.65
CA ASN A 119 4.58 21.39 -6.35
C ASN A 119 4.76 20.80 -4.95
N ARG A 120 5.64 19.80 -4.82
CA ARG A 120 5.82 19.08 -3.57
C ARG A 120 6.49 19.91 -2.48
N ALA A 121 7.31 20.90 -2.86
CA ALA A 121 8.07 21.69 -1.90
C ALA A 121 7.19 22.69 -1.13
N ASP A 122 6.18 23.26 -1.79
CA ASP A 122 5.36 24.36 -1.23
C ASP A 122 3.84 24.20 -1.42
N PHE A 123 3.40 23.07 -1.99
CA PHE A 123 2.01 22.77 -2.31
C PHE A 123 1.33 23.78 -3.25
N THR A 124 2.09 24.55 -4.03
CA THR A 124 1.53 25.42 -5.07
C THR A 124 0.86 24.57 -6.16
N PRO A 125 -0.40 24.84 -6.54
CA PRO A 125 -1.08 24.08 -7.59
C PRO A 125 -0.36 24.19 -8.92
N LYS A 126 -0.29 23.07 -9.63
CA LYS A 126 0.31 22.96 -10.97
C LYS A 126 -0.69 22.50 -12.02
N GLY A 127 -1.78 21.86 -11.63
CA GLY A 127 -2.83 21.46 -12.53
C GLY A 127 -3.73 20.38 -11.95
N GLU A 128 -4.52 19.79 -12.84
CA GLU A 128 -5.47 18.71 -12.54
C GLU A 128 -5.32 17.63 -13.62
N PHE A 129 -5.75 16.41 -13.32
CA PHE A 129 -5.77 15.31 -14.28
C PHE A 129 -7.05 14.47 -14.13
N PRO A 130 -7.66 14.02 -15.24
CA PRO A 130 -8.83 13.15 -15.17
C PRO A 130 -8.42 11.68 -15.03
N TYR A 131 -9.27 10.88 -14.38
CA TYR A 131 -9.21 9.42 -14.40
C TYR A 131 -10.62 8.83 -14.30
N PRO A 132 -10.91 7.67 -14.91
CA PRO A 132 -12.21 7.01 -14.76
C PRO A 132 -12.35 6.31 -13.41
N GLY A 133 -13.60 6.16 -12.93
CA GLY A 133 -13.91 5.43 -11.70
C GLY A 133 -13.56 6.20 -10.42
N GLU A 134 -13.53 5.48 -9.29
CA GLU A 134 -13.10 6.06 -8.01
C GLU A 134 -11.57 6.14 -7.93
N GLY A 135 -11.06 6.84 -6.91
CA GLY A 135 -9.64 6.85 -6.55
C GLY A 135 -9.45 6.74 -5.05
N TRP A 136 -8.63 5.79 -4.60
CA TRP A 136 -8.42 5.46 -3.19
C TRP A 136 -6.95 5.66 -2.82
N GLY A 137 -6.06 4.69 -3.00
CA GLY A 137 -4.64 4.81 -2.68
C GLY A 137 -3.73 5.14 -3.86
N LEU A 138 -2.57 5.74 -3.58
CA LEU A 138 -1.48 5.96 -4.55
C LEU A 138 -0.13 5.55 -3.96
N THR A 139 0.73 4.95 -4.79
CA THR A 139 2.18 4.82 -4.53
C THR A 139 2.95 4.81 -5.87
N HIS A 140 4.25 4.50 -5.88
CA HIS A 140 5.00 4.30 -7.12
C HIS A 140 6.12 3.26 -7.00
N ASP A 141 6.45 2.60 -8.10
CA ASP A 141 7.61 1.68 -8.19
C ASP A 141 8.89 2.34 -8.73
N GLY A 142 8.88 3.68 -8.85
CA GLY A 142 9.95 4.45 -9.48
C GLY A 142 9.89 4.48 -11.01
N LYS A 143 8.89 3.85 -11.63
CA LYS A 143 8.63 3.87 -13.09
C LYS A 143 7.21 4.32 -13.42
N SER A 144 6.23 3.88 -12.64
CA SER A 144 4.82 4.17 -12.78
C SER A 144 4.24 4.62 -11.43
N VAL A 145 3.24 5.48 -11.48
CA VAL A 145 2.33 5.71 -10.34
C VAL A 145 1.35 4.54 -10.30
N ILE A 146 1.06 4.01 -9.12
CA ILE A 146 0.18 2.86 -8.91
C ILE A 146 -1.02 3.34 -8.13
N MET A 147 -2.22 2.99 -8.58
CA MET A 147 -3.50 3.48 -8.05
C MET A 147 -4.43 2.33 -7.72
N SER A 148 -5.07 2.40 -6.55
CA SER A 148 -6.22 1.56 -6.17
C SER A 148 -7.51 2.38 -6.20
N ASP A 149 -8.64 1.69 -6.18
CA ASP A 149 -9.98 2.28 -6.23
C ASP A 149 -11.04 1.44 -5.50
N GLY A 150 -10.60 0.63 -4.52
CA GLY A 150 -11.46 -0.29 -3.77
C GLY A 150 -11.85 -1.56 -4.55
N THR A 151 -11.55 -1.66 -5.84
CA THR A 151 -11.72 -2.89 -6.62
C THR A 151 -10.50 -3.82 -6.47
N PRO A 152 -10.52 -5.06 -6.99
CA PRO A 152 -9.34 -5.93 -6.96
C PRO A 152 -8.33 -5.60 -8.07
N GLU A 153 -8.41 -4.41 -8.68
CA GLU A 153 -7.52 -3.99 -9.75
C GLU A 153 -6.63 -2.82 -9.31
N LEU A 154 -5.32 -2.97 -9.52
CA LEU A 154 -4.35 -1.88 -9.40
C LEU A 154 -4.03 -1.32 -10.79
N ARG A 155 -4.17 -0.01 -10.95
CA ARG A 155 -3.88 0.69 -12.21
C ARG A 155 -2.47 1.28 -12.16
N PHE A 156 -1.68 1.00 -13.19
CA PHE A 156 -0.35 1.59 -13.36
C PHE A 156 -0.47 2.75 -14.34
N LEU A 157 -0.14 3.94 -13.89
CA LEU A 157 -0.26 5.19 -14.61
C LEU A 157 1.12 5.67 -15.05
N ASP A 158 1.18 6.22 -16.26
CA ASP A 158 2.35 6.97 -16.71
C ASP A 158 2.54 8.20 -15.80
N PRO A 159 3.70 8.40 -15.19
CA PRO A 159 3.83 9.39 -14.12
C PRO A 159 3.90 10.84 -14.62
N GLU A 160 4.05 11.07 -15.93
CA GLU A 160 4.05 12.42 -16.50
C GLU A 160 2.69 12.80 -17.11
N THR A 161 2.00 11.84 -17.73
CA THR A 161 0.70 12.05 -18.38
C THR A 161 -0.50 11.59 -17.56
N LEU A 162 -0.25 10.78 -16.52
CA LEU A 162 -1.24 10.14 -15.63
C LEU A 162 -2.27 9.27 -16.35
N LYS A 163 -1.94 8.86 -17.58
CA LYS A 163 -2.73 7.91 -18.35
C LYS A 163 -2.41 6.49 -17.93
N GLN A 164 -3.44 5.66 -17.77
CA GLN A 164 -3.29 4.25 -17.47
C GLN A 164 -2.52 3.53 -18.58
N GLN A 165 -1.48 2.81 -18.19
CA GLN A 165 -0.63 1.99 -19.04
C GLN A 165 -1.04 0.52 -18.99
N ARG A 166 -1.37 0.02 -17.79
CA ARG A 166 -1.82 -1.35 -17.56
C ARG A 166 -2.62 -1.47 -16.27
N THR A 167 -3.24 -2.63 -16.10
CA THR A 167 -3.91 -3.05 -14.88
C THR A 167 -3.25 -4.31 -14.33
N LEU A 168 -3.29 -4.49 -13.01
CA LEU A 168 -2.87 -5.69 -12.30
C LEU A 168 -4.02 -6.17 -11.41
N LYS A 169 -4.54 -7.38 -11.66
CA LYS A 169 -5.57 -7.97 -10.81
C LYS A 169 -4.93 -8.61 -9.57
N VAL A 170 -5.37 -8.20 -8.39
CA VAL A 170 -4.88 -8.71 -7.11
C VAL A 170 -5.68 -9.93 -6.69
N THR A 171 -4.98 -10.99 -6.29
CA THR A 171 -5.60 -12.22 -5.81
C THR A 171 -4.89 -12.81 -4.61
N ALA A 172 -5.65 -13.35 -3.66
CA ALA A 172 -5.15 -14.17 -2.56
C ALA A 172 -5.69 -15.59 -2.76
N ASN A 173 -4.79 -16.58 -2.87
CA ASN A 173 -5.16 -17.97 -3.14
C ASN A 173 -6.09 -18.13 -4.37
N GLY A 174 -5.85 -17.34 -5.42
CA GLY A 174 -6.66 -17.33 -6.65
C GLY A 174 -7.97 -16.54 -6.58
N CYS A 175 -8.34 -16.00 -5.42
CA CYS A 175 -9.57 -15.24 -5.22
C CYS A 175 -9.29 -13.73 -5.26
N PRO A 176 -10.13 -12.91 -5.94
CA PRO A 176 -9.94 -11.47 -5.99
C PRO A 176 -9.97 -10.84 -4.60
N VAL A 177 -9.05 -9.91 -4.33
CA VAL A 177 -9.03 -9.14 -3.08
C VAL A 177 -9.60 -7.77 -3.34
N GLU A 178 -10.84 -7.54 -2.91
CA GLU A 178 -11.50 -6.23 -3.01
C GLU A 178 -11.08 -5.30 -1.85
N GLU A 179 -11.61 -4.08 -1.86
CA GLU A 179 -11.40 -3.07 -0.81
C GLU A 179 -9.93 -2.64 -0.63
N LEU A 180 -9.12 -2.77 -1.68
CA LEU A 180 -7.76 -2.24 -1.73
C LEU A 180 -7.78 -0.72 -1.57
N ASN A 181 -7.20 -0.22 -0.49
CA ASN A 181 -7.23 1.18 -0.10
C ASN A 181 -5.84 1.80 -0.23
N GLU A 182 -5.33 2.44 0.82
CA GLU A 182 -4.02 3.09 0.82
C GLU A 182 -2.88 2.12 0.42
N LEU A 183 -1.90 2.63 -0.34
CA LEU A 183 -0.84 1.85 -0.96
C LEU A 183 0.54 2.37 -0.57
N GLU A 184 1.50 1.46 -0.43
CA GLU A 184 2.92 1.84 -0.35
C GLU A 184 3.85 0.85 -1.06
N TRP A 185 4.92 1.35 -1.68
CA TRP A 185 5.93 0.52 -2.33
C TRP A 185 7.08 0.20 -1.37
N ILE A 186 7.17 -1.07 -0.98
CA ILE A 186 8.13 -1.52 0.05
C ILE A 186 8.96 -2.67 -0.50
N ASP A 187 10.26 -2.42 -0.70
CA ASP A 187 11.26 -3.43 -1.08
C ASP A 187 10.86 -4.33 -2.28
N GLY A 188 10.18 -3.75 -3.28
CA GLY A 188 9.80 -4.48 -4.50
C GLY A 188 8.39 -5.08 -4.45
N GLU A 189 7.63 -4.84 -3.39
CA GLU A 189 6.25 -5.26 -3.21
C GLU A 189 5.32 -4.04 -3.12
N ILE A 190 4.07 -4.22 -3.54
CA ILE A 190 3.00 -3.24 -3.27
C ILE A 190 2.34 -3.68 -1.97
N TRP A 191 2.35 -2.81 -0.99
CA TRP A 191 1.60 -3.00 0.25
C TRP A 191 0.29 -2.24 0.13
N ALA A 192 -0.81 -2.84 0.55
CA ALA A 192 -2.12 -2.24 0.45
C ALA A 192 -2.91 -2.46 1.74
N ASN A 193 -3.40 -1.39 2.36
CA ASN A 193 -4.49 -1.53 3.33
C ASN A 193 -5.70 -2.18 2.65
N ILE A 194 -6.39 -3.06 3.36
CA ILE A 194 -7.70 -3.58 2.93
C ILE A 194 -8.74 -2.96 3.84
N TRP A 195 -9.57 -2.08 3.28
CA TRP A 195 -10.59 -1.36 4.06
C TRP A 195 -11.50 -2.37 4.79
N ARG A 196 -12.01 -1.97 5.97
CA ARG A 196 -12.85 -2.79 6.85
C ARG A 196 -12.18 -4.06 7.41
N THR A 197 -10.86 -4.15 7.32
CA THR A 197 -10.07 -5.20 7.96
C THR A 197 -8.90 -4.60 8.71
N ASP A 198 -8.25 -5.43 9.53
CA ASP A 198 -7.00 -5.08 10.20
C ASP A 198 -5.77 -5.63 9.44
N LEU A 199 -5.91 -5.81 8.12
CA LEU A 199 -4.92 -6.45 7.27
C LEU A 199 -4.31 -5.49 6.27
N ILE A 200 -3.01 -5.64 6.07
CA ILE A 200 -2.27 -5.10 4.93
C ILE A 200 -1.85 -6.26 4.04
N ALA A 201 -2.20 -6.23 2.76
CA ALA A 201 -1.74 -7.21 1.78
C ALA A 201 -0.35 -6.85 1.26
N ARG A 202 0.54 -7.84 1.17
CA ARG A 202 1.82 -7.75 0.48
C ARG A 202 1.68 -8.36 -0.91
N ILE A 203 1.72 -7.56 -1.96
CA ILE A 203 1.33 -7.94 -3.31
C ILE A 203 2.57 -7.98 -4.22
N ASP A 204 2.72 -9.09 -4.94
CA ASP A 204 3.70 -9.18 -6.01
C ASP A 204 3.27 -8.29 -7.21
N PRO A 205 4.08 -7.29 -7.61
CA PRO A 205 3.68 -6.31 -8.64
C PRO A 205 3.70 -6.87 -10.08
N THR A 206 4.30 -8.05 -10.26
CA THR A 206 4.40 -8.74 -11.56
C THR A 206 3.18 -9.63 -11.78
N THR A 207 2.75 -10.35 -10.74
CA THR A 207 1.69 -11.37 -10.85
C THR A 207 0.35 -10.94 -10.25
N GLY A 208 0.36 -9.98 -9.31
CA GLY A 208 -0.82 -9.59 -8.54
C GLY A 208 -1.18 -10.59 -7.44
N LYS A 209 -0.38 -11.66 -7.25
CA LYS A 209 -0.58 -12.59 -6.14
C LYS A 209 -0.21 -11.90 -4.82
N VAL A 210 -1.08 -11.99 -3.83
CA VAL A 210 -0.74 -11.69 -2.44
C VAL A 210 0.26 -12.73 -1.96
N LYS A 211 1.40 -12.29 -1.44
CA LYS A 211 2.47 -13.12 -0.88
C LYS A 211 2.26 -13.40 0.61
N GLY A 212 1.53 -12.52 1.30
CA GLY A 212 1.21 -12.63 2.70
C GLY A 212 0.38 -11.44 3.17
N PHE A 213 -0.16 -11.55 4.36
CA PHE A 213 -0.86 -10.46 5.03
C PHE A 213 -0.09 -10.03 6.28
N VAL A 214 -0.19 -8.75 6.61
CA VAL A 214 0.33 -8.17 7.85
C VAL A 214 -0.86 -7.75 8.70
N ASP A 215 -0.96 -8.34 9.89
CA ASP A 215 -1.97 -8.07 10.92
C ASP A 215 -1.53 -6.86 11.75
N VAL A 216 -2.36 -5.82 11.72
CA VAL A 216 -2.19 -4.57 12.45
C VAL A 216 -3.28 -4.34 13.51
N ALA A 217 -4.06 -5.36 13.87
CA ALA A 217 -5.16 -5.26 14.83
C ALA A 217 -4.71 -4.85 16.25
N ALA A 218 -3.42 -5.02 16.57
CA ALA A 218 -2.83 -4.62 17.83
C ALA A 218 -2.45 -3.13 17.91
N LEU A 219 -2.63 -2.38 16.81
CA LEU A 219 -2.35 -0.96 16.72
C LEU A 219 -3.63 -0.13 16.88
N GLY A 220 -3.48 1.19 17.01
CA GLY A 220 -4.60 2.12 17.03
C GLY A 220 -5.24 2.30 18.40
N PRO A 221 -6.35 3.07 18.46
CA PRO A 221 -7.06 3.33 19.71
C PRO A 221 -7.70 2.05 20.27
N ALA A 222 -7.76 1.92 21.59
CA ALA A 222 -8.29 0.73 22.25
C ALA A 222 -9.80 0.52 22.03
N ASN A 223 -10.54 1.58 21.72
CA ASN A 223 -11.98 1.55 21.43
C ASN A 223 -12.26 2.42 20.19
N PRO A 224 -11.95 1.94 18.98
CA PRO A 224 -12.14 2.72 17.77
C PRO A 224 -13.62 2.95 17.48
N ASP A 225 -13.96 4.14 16.98
CA ASP A 225 -15.23 4.35 16.28
C ASP A 225 -15.22 3.61 14.92
N VAL A 226 -16.38 3.47 14.27
CA VAL A 226 -16.56 2.72 13.02
C VAL A 226 -15.67 3.21 11.88
N ASP A 227 -15.34 4.49 11.89
CA ASP A 227 -14.51 5.13 10.87
C ASP A 227 -13.02 5.20 11.26
N GLU A 228 -12.66 4.86 12.51
CA GLU A 228 -11.28 4.87 13.03
C GLU A 228 -10.51 3.61 12.65
N VAL A 229 -10.40 3.34 11.35
CA VAL A 229 -9.83 2.11 10.79
C VAL A 229 -8.36 2.27 10.37
N PRO A 230 -7.57 1.18 10.32
CA PRO A 230 -6.22 1.20 9.75
C PRO A 230 -6.23 1.69 8.30
N ASN A 231 -5.46 2.75 8.02
CA ASN A 231 -5.30 3.33 6.69
C ASN A 231 -4.12 4.32 6.69
N GLY A 232 -3.12 4.10 5.84
CA GLY A 232 -1.91 4.90 5.79
C GLY A 232 -0.67 4.07 6.11
N ILE A 233 0.15 3.83 5.08
CA ILE A 233 1.42 3.10 5.14
C ILE A 233 2.48 4.00 4.55
N ALA A 234 3.61 4.18 5.24
CA ALA A 234 4.73 4.93 4.68
C ALA A 234 6.05 4.18 4.90
N TYR A 235 6.98 4.37 3.97
CA TYR A 235 8.24 3.64 4.00
C TYR A 235 9.46 4.56 3.85
N ASP A 236 10.32 4.54 4.88
CA ASP A 236 11.66 5.12 4.80
C ASP A 236 12.61 4.09 4.20
N ALA A 237 12.82 4.16 2.88
CA ALA A 237 13.69 3.23 2.17
C ALA A 237 15.17 3.32 2.59
N ALA A 238 15.63 4.47 3.10
CA ALA A 238 17.01 4.68 3.50
C ALA A 238 17.32 4.00 4.83
N ALA A 239 16.41 4.11 5.80
CA ALA A 239 16.56 3.49 7.13
C ALA A 239 15.81 2.15 7.28
N LYS A 240 15.07 1.72 6.25
CA LYS A 240 14.24 0.49 6.26
C LYS A 240 13.19 0.51 7.37
N ARG A 241 12.50 1.64 7.54
CA ARG A 241 11.44 1.83 8.54
C ARG A 241 10.08 1.83 7.86
N ILE A 242 9.13 1.12 8.46
CA ILE A 242 7.73 1.07 8.00
C ILE A 242 6.90 1.81 9.04
N PHE A 243 6.05 2.72 8.59
CA PHE A 243 5.12 3.45 9.41
C PHE A 243 3.70 3.07 9.05
N VAL A 244 2.86 2.89 10.07
CA VAL A 244 1.44 2.59 9.91
C VAL A 244 0.63 3.49 10.85
N THR A 245 -0.49 4.01 10.36
CA THR A 245 -1.47 4.71 11.18
C THR A 245 -2.89 4.35 10.71
N GLY A 246 -3.88 5.13 11.12
CA GLY A 246 -5.25 4.98 10.71
C GLY A 246 -5.99 6.29 10.73
N LYS A 247 -7.22 6.24 10.23
CA LYS A 247 -8.11 7.38 10.19
C LYS A 247 -8.40 7.83 11.63
N MET A 248 -8.11 9.09 11.93
CA MET A 248 -8.33 9.72 13.24
C MET A 248 -7.57 9.03 14.39
N TRP A 249 -6.57 8.19 14.09
CA TRP A 249 -5.76 7.57 15.13
C TRP A 249 -4.91 8.63 15.84
N PRO A 250 -4.77 8.59 17.18
CA PRO A 250 -3.93 9.54 17.92
C PRO A 250 -2.42 9.25 17.77
N GLU A 251 -2.07 8.12 17.15
CA GLU A 251 -0.71 7.60 17.09
C GLU A 251 -0.36 7.09 15.68
N LEU A 252 0.91 7.23 15.33
CA LEU A 252 1.56 6.60 14.20
C LEU A 252 2.65 5.66 14.71
N TYR A 253 2.72 4.47 14.15
CA TYR A 253 3.59 3.40 14.63
C TYR A 253 4.68 3.11 13.62
N GLU A 254 5.95 3.22 14.03
CA GLU A 254 7.03 2.52 13.34
C GLU A 254 6.99 1.04 13.74
N VAL A 255 6.92 0.17 12.74
CA VAL A 255 6.71 -1.26 12.93
C VAL A 255 7.75 -2.11 12.20
N ARG A 256 7.90 -3.35 12.67
CA ARG A 256 8.59 -4.43 11.96
C ARG A 256 7.66 -5.62 11.84
N VAL A 257 7.66 -6.27 10.67
CA VAL A 257 6.93 -7.53 10.49
C VAL A 257 7.60 -8.61 11.35
N SER A 258 6.79 -9.28 12.17
CA SER A 258 7.20 -10.34 13.08
C SER A 258 6.82 -11.71 12.53
N SER A 259 7.58 -12.74 12.90
CA SER A 259 7.23 -14.13 12.61
C SER A 259 6.24 -14.72 13.62
N LYS A 260 5.77 -13.92 14.59
CA LYS A 260 4.78 -14.38 15.57
C LYS A 260 3.44 -14.63 14.86
N PRO A 261 2.73 -15.71 15.22
CA PRO A 261 1.41 -15.98 14.67
C PRO A 261 0.43 -14.85 15.05
N PRO A 262 -0.53 -14.51 14.17
CA PRO A 262 -1.61 -13.58 14.50
C PRO A 262 -2.44 -14.08 15.67
N THR A 263 -3.06 -13.14 16.37
CA THR A 263 -4.02 -13.42 17.42
C THR A 263 -5.40 -12.89 17.02
N GLY A 264 -6.45 -13.68 17.20
CA GLY A 264 -7.82 -13.18 17.01
C GLY A 264 -8.28 -13.13 15.55
N ALA A 265 -9.05 -12.08 15.21
CA ALA A 265 -9.89 -12.01 14.02
C ALA A 265 -9.13 -11.89 12.68
N ALA A 266 -7.87 -11.44 12.69
CA ALA A 266 -7.06 -11.26 11.48
C ALA A 266 -6.88 -12.56 10.66
N SER A 267 -6.76 -13.70 11.34
CA SER A 267 -6.69 -15.01 10.66
C SER A 267 -7.99 -15.35 9.93
N ASP A 268 -9.14 -15.05 10.54
CA ASP A 268 -10.46 -15.30 9.97
C ASP A 268 -10.75 -14.34 8.80
N GLN A 269 -10.38 -13.06 8.94
CA GLN A 269 -10.42 -12.06 7.87
C GLN A 269 -9.58 -12.52 6.66
N ALA A 270 -8.32 -12.94 6.88
CA ALA A 270 -7.46 -13.42 5.81
C ALA A 270 -8.01 -14.70 5.16
N ALA A 271 -8.56 -15.62 5.96
CA ALA A 271 -9.21 -16.83 5.46
C ALA A 271 -10.47 -16.52 4.64
N ALA A 272 -11.18 -15.43 4.93
CA ALA A 272 -12.31 -14.96 4.12
C ALA A 272 -11.82 -14.41 2.77
N LEU A 273 -10.76 -13.60 2.76
CA LEU A 273 -10.15 -13.06 1.53
C LEU A 273 -9.59 -14.14 0.59
N MET A 274 -9.18 -15.29 1.15
CA MET A 274 -8.71 -16.44 0.38
C MET A 274 -9.83 -17.38 -0.11
N ARG A 275 -11.10 -17.05 0.16
CA ARG A 275 -12.28 -17.81 -0.27
C ARG A 275 -13.08 -17.01 -1.29
N CYS A 276 -13.15 -17.54 -2.50
CA CYS A 276 -13.82 -16.86 -3.60
C CYS A 276 -15.31 -16.71 -3.27
N PRO A 277 -15.93 -15.55 -3.56
CA PRO A 277 -17.36 -15.37 -3.38
C PRO A 277 -18.12 -16.48 -4.12
N ALA A 278 -19.17 -17.02 -3.51
CA ALA A 278 -20.07 -17.90 -4.22
C ALA A 278 -20.79 -17.09 -5.32
N ASN A 279 -20.65 -17.55 -6.56
CA ASN A 279 -21.36 -16.97 -7.71
C ASN A 279 -22.88 -17.09 -7.59
#